data_AF-A0A0Q2RDS7-F1
#
_entry.id   AF-A0A0Q2RDS7-F1
#
_cell.length_a   1.000
_cell.length_b   1.000
_cell.length_c   1.000
_cell.angle_alpha   90.00
_cell.angle_beta   90.00
_cell.angle_gamma   90.00
#
_symmetry.space_group_name_H-M   'P 1'
#
loop_
_entity.id
_entity.type
_entity.pdbx_description
1 polymer ?
#
loop_
_entity_poly.entity_id
_entity_poly.type
_entity_poly.pdbx_seq_one_letter_code
_entity_poly.pdbx_strand_id
1 'polypeptide(L)'
;MESRREEEITPVDILLQLVQMGKVDPWNIDIVDLTEKYIERLREMKELDLRVSARAILAASILVRMKSEALLHADEEEEEKHHEERIRVEVEPLAPPLRRVERYYTFDDLLDALMDALEEAEKRKPRKRKKVEIEEEVFVVDDFRVDIEKHVYRLHEIVVNMYRETREPINFWDLVFDPTPKIVARTFLYLLFLSNMGKVDLIQEEPSGEIFVVPVGEA
;
A
#
# COMPACT_ATOMS: atom_id res chain seq x y z
N MET A 1 24.63 -29.28 3.14
CA MET A 1 23.37 -28.90 2.47
C MET A 1 23.39 -27.39 2.31
N GLU A 2 23.81 -26.92 1.13
CA GLU A 2 23.63 -25.52 0.75
C GLU A 2 22.13 -25.23 0.73
N SER A 3 21.69 -24.41 1.67
CA SER A 3 20.38 -23.78 1.62
C SER A 3 20.35 -22.94 0.35
N ARG A 4 19.58 -23.37 -0.66
CA ARG A 4 19.10 -22.48 -1.71
C ARG A 4 18.28 -21.40 -1.02
N ARG A 5 18.94 -20.30 -0.64
CA ARG A 5 18.25 -19.06 -0.32
C ARG A 5 17.48 -18.69 -1.58
N GLU A 6 16.16 -18.67 -1.51
CA GLU A 6 15.34 -18.02 -2.52
C GLU A 6 15.89 -16.59 -2.66
N GLU A 7 16.39 -16.26 -3.84
CA GLU A 7 17.02 -14.96 -4.10
C GLU A 7 15.96 -13.86 -3.92
N GLU A 8 16.18 -12.96 -2.96
CA GLU A 8 15.29 -11.83 -2.75
C GLU A 8 15.38 -10.89 -3.95
N ILE A 9 14.22 -10.44 -4.44
CA ILE A 9 14.15 -9.55 -5.59
C ILE A 9 14.68 -8.17 -5.19
N THR A 10 15.74 -7.72 -5.86
CA THR A 10 16.37 -6.43 -5.62
C THR A 10 15.76 -5.34 -6.53
N PRO A 11 15.95 -4.05 -6.19
CA PRO A 11 15.53 -2.96 -7.08
C PRO A 11 16.11 -3.07 -8.49
N VAL A 12 17.36 -3.52 -8.58
CA VAL A 12 18.10 -3.64 -9.83
C VAL A 12 17.48 -4.71 -10.72
N ASP A 13 17.07 -5.84 -10.14
CA ASP A 13 16.43 -6.93 -10.88
C ASP A 13 15.13 -6.46 -11.55
N ILE A 14 14.33 -5.66 -10.85
CA ILE A 14 13.07 -5.12 -11.38
C ILE A 14 13.36 -4.15 -12.53
N LEU A 15 14.30 -3.22 -12.36
CA LEU A 15 14.68 -2.27 -13.40
C LEU A 15 15.24 -2.97 -14.65
N LEU A 16 16.10 -3.97 -14.45
CA LEU A 16 16.67 -4.74 -15.54
C LEU A 16 15.59 -5.53 -16.29
N GLN A 17 14.62 -6.12 -15.57
CA GLN A 17 13.48 -6.79 -16.21
C GLN A 17 12.67 -5.82 -17.08
N LEU A 18 12.42 -4.60 -16.61
CA LEU A 18 11.68 -3.59 -17.39
C LEU A 18 12.40 -3.22 -18.69
N VAL A 19 13.74 -3.09 -18.63
CA VAL A 19 14.58 -2.86 -19.82
C VAL A 19 14.58 -4.07 -20.75
N GLN A 20 14.80 -5.29 -20.22
CA GLN A 20 14.85 -6.51 -21.02
C GLN A 20 13.54 -6.82 -21.72
N MET A 21 12.40 -6.49 -21.11
CA MET A 21 11.08 -6.60 -21.71
C MET A 21 10.79 -5.51 -22.75
N GLY A 22 11.70 -4.55 -22.95
CA GLY A 22 11.51 -3.42 -23.85
C GLY A 22 10.43 -2.44 -23.37
N LYS A 23 10.05 -2.49 -22.09
CA LYS A 23 9.07 -1.54 -21.52
C LYS A 23 9.69 -0.15 -21.34
N VAL A 24 11.01 -0.03 -21.33
CA VAL A 24 11.77 1.21 -21.08
C VAL A 24 12.99 1.25 -21.99
N ASP A 25 13.30 2.41 -22.58
CA ASP A 25 14.52 2.66 -23.37
C ASP A 25 15.71 2.98 -22.44
N PRO A 26 16.80 2.19 -22.43
CA PRO A 26 17.95 2.40 -21.56
C PRO A 26 18.67 3.74 -21.74
N TRP A 27 18.56 4.36 -22.91
CA TRP A 27 19.28 5.61 -23.20
C TRP A 27 18.48 6.85 -22.84
N ASN A 28 17.16 6.71 -22.69
CA ASN A 28 16.26 7.82 -22.43
C ASN A 28 15.04 7.37 -21.61
N ILE A 29 15.25 7.25 -20.31
CA ILE A 29 14.25 6.79 -19.35
C ILE A 29 13.47 8.00 -18.82
N ASP A 30 12.17 8.10 -19.14
CA ASP A 30 11.27 9.02 -18.45
C ASP A 30 10.97 8.49 -17.04
N ILE A 31 11.39 9.22 -16.01
CA ILE A 31 11.19 8.83 -14.61
C ILE A 31 9.72 8.68 -14.25
N VAL A 32 8.83 9.44 -14.88
CA VAL A 32 7.39 9.43 -14.63
C VAL A 32 6.79 8.09 -15.04
N ASP A 33 7.14 7.64 -16.25
CA ASP A 33 6.68 6.38 -16.84
C ASP A 33 7.35 5.18 -16.17
N LEU A 34 8.66 5.28 -15.90
CA LEU A 34 9.40 4.21 -15.22
C LEU A 34 8.80 3.92 -13.85
N THR A 35 8.49 4.96 -13.07
CA THR A 35 7.98 4.81 -11.70
C THR A 35 6.68 4.02 -11.69
N GLU A 36 5.78 4.27 -12.63
CA GLU A 36 4.51 3.53 -12.74
C GLU A 36 4.76 2.06 -13.08
N LYS A 37 5.60 1.80 -14.09
CA LYS A 37 5.96 0.44 -14.53
C LYS A 37 6.68 -0.34 -13.43
N TYR A 38 7.51 0.33 -12.62
CA TYR A 38 8.19 -0.26 -11.48
C TYR A 38 7.20 -0.68 -10.39
N ILE A 39 6.25 0.19 -10.04
CA ILE A 39 5.24 -0.10 -9.02
C ILE A 39 4.30 -1.22 -9.48
N GLU A 40 3.87 -1.20 -10.75
CA GLU A 40 3.07 -2.26 -11.35
C GLU A 40 3.79 -3.61 -11.22
N ARG A 41 5.07 -3.66 -11.65
CA ARG A 41 5.86 -4.89 -11.57
C ARG A 41 6.07 -5.36 -10.12
N LEU A 42 6.29 -4.43 -9.20
CA LEU A 42 6.41 -4.72 -7.77
C LEU A 42 5.11 -5.31 -7.20
N ARG A 43 3.95 -4.83 -7.65
CA ARG A 43 2.64 -5.34 -7.23
C ARG A 43 2.40 -6.75 -7.75
N GLU A 44 2.64 -7.00 -9.02
CA GLU A 44 2.55 -8.36 -9.61
C GLU A 44 3.40 -9.36 -8.84
N MET A 45 4.62 -8.99 -8.46
CA MET A 45 5.52 -9.87 -7.68
C MET A 45 5.00 -10.14 -6.27
N LYS A 46 4.37 -9.14 -5.62
CA LYS A 46 3.73 -9.33 -4.31
C LYS A 46 2.49 -10.21 -4.39
N GLU A 47 1.68 -10.07 -5.43
CA GLU A 47 0.49 -10.91 -5.66
C GLU A 47 0.86 -12.38 -5.89
N LEU A 48 2.06 -12.63 -6.43
CA LEU A 48 2.62 -13.97 -6.64
C LEU A 48 3.38 -14.53 -5.42
N ASP A 49 3.27 -13.90 -4.24
CA ASP A 49 3.97 -14.26 -3.00
C ASP A 49 5.51 -14.35 -3.14
N LEU A 50 6.10 -13.61 -4.08
CA LEU A 50 7.56 -13.58 -4.25
C LEU A 50 8.21 -12.77 -3.13
N ARG A 51 9.37 -13.24 -2.65
CA ARG A 51 10.17 -12.52 -1.64
C ARG A 51 10.75 -11.23 -2.24
N VAL A 52 10.07 -10.12 -2.00
CA VAL A 52 10.52 -8.77 -2.36
C VAL A 52 11.42 -8.21 -1.26
N SER A 53 12.61 -7.74 -1.61
CA SER A 53 13.52 -7.12 -0.64
C SER A 53 12.96 -5.80 -0.09
N ALA A 54 13.30 -5.48 1.17
CA ALA A 54 12.96 -4.17 1.75
C ALA A 54 13.53 -3.00 0.92
N ARG A 55 14.69 -3.23 0.27
CA ARG A 55 15.31 -2.28 -0.65
C ARG A 55 14.45 -1.99 -1.88
N ALA A 56 13.78 -3.00 -2.46
CA ALA A 56 12.87 -2.79 -3.60
C ALA A 56 11.66 -1.93 -3.23
N ILE A 57 11.10 -2.11 -2.03
CA ILE A 57 10.03 -1.25 -1.53
C ILE A 57 10.54 0.18 -1.28
N LEU A 58 11.72 0.32 -0.69
CA LEU A 58 12.33 1.63 -0.47
C LEU A 58 12.62 2.35 -1.80
N ALA A 59 13.11 1.62 -2.81
CA ALA A 59 13.35 2.14 -4.15
C ALA A 59 12.06 2.68 -4.78
N ALA A 60 10.92 1.99 -4.63
CA ALA A 60 9.63 2.51 -5.10
C ALA A 60 9.30 3.88 -4.50
N SER A 61 9.52 4.07 -3.19
CA SER A 61 9.26 5.36 -2.54
C SER A 61 10.19 6.48 -3.04
N ILE A 62 11.45 6.13 -3.38
CA ILE A 62 12.43 7.06 -3.93
C ILE A 62 12.02 7.46 -5.35
N LEU A 63 11.63 6.50 -6.19
CA LEU A 63 11.17 6.76 -7.55
C LEU A 63 9.92 7.67 -7.57
N VAL A 64 8.97 7.43 -6.66
CA VAL A 64 7.80 8.32 -6.48
C VAL A 64 8.21 9.74 -6.12
N ARG A 65 9.19 9.90 -5.23
CA ARG A 65 9.74 11.23 -4.90
C ARG A 65 10.37 11.88 -6.13
N MET A 66 11.21 11.16 -6.87
CA MET A 66 11.86 11.66 -8.09
C MET A 66 10.83 12.06 -9.16
N LYS A 67 9.77 11.26 -9.34
CA LYS A 67 8.62 11.60 -10.21
C LYS A 67 7.95 12.90 -9.76
N SER A 68 7.69 13.06 -8.46
CA SER A 68 7.09 14.29 -7.94
C SER A 68 7.98 15.51 -8.18
N GLU A 69 9.29 15.39 -7.94
CA GLU A 69 10.26 16.49 -8.15
C GLU A 69 10.37 16.84 -9.64
N ALA A 70 10.42 15.85 -10.53
CA ALA A 70 10.48 16.05 -11.98
C ALA A 70 9.24 16.73 -12.57
N LEU A 71 8.04 16.43 -12.04
CA LEU A 71 6.80 17.09 -12.48
C LEU A 71 6.75 18.55 -12.01
N LEU A 72 7.13 18.83 -10.77
CA LEU A 72 7.11 20.19 -10.23
C LEU A 72 8.07 21.14 -10.98
N HIS A 73 9.24 20.65 -11.37
CA HIS A 73 10.20 21.46 -12.14
C HIS A 73 9.78 21.73 -13.59
N ALA A 74 9.05 20.80 -14.21
CA ALA A 74 8.52 21.03 -15.55
C ALA A 74 7.51 22.19 -15.55
N ASP A 75 6.70 22.30 -14.50
CA ASP A 75 5.73 23.39 -14.33
C ASP A 75 6.44 24.74 -14.13
N GLU A 76 7.53 24.80 -13.36
CA GLU A 76 8.34 26.03 -13.16
C GLU A 76 8.93 26.56 -14.48
N GLU A 77 9.46 25.69 -15.35
CA GLU A 77 10.02 26.09 -16.65
C GLU A 77 8.95 26.58 -17.67
N GLU A 78 7.70 26.13 -17.52
CA GLU A 78 6.58 26.61 -18.33
C GLU A 78 6.04 27.96 -17.83
N GLU A 79 5.98 28.18 -16.52
CA GLU A 79 5.57 29.46 -15.93
C GLU A 79 6.56 30.59 -16.24
N GLU A 80 7.87 30.34 -16.20
CA GLU A 80 8.90 31.34 -16.57
C GLU A 80 8.77 31.83 -18.03
N LYS A 81 8.25 31.00 -18.94
CA LYS A 81 8.07 31.37 -20.36
C LYS A 81 6.81 32.18 -20.63
N HIS A 82 5.87 32.21 -19.69
CA HIS A 82 4.56 32.84 -19.83
C HIS A 82 4.39 34.16 -19.06
N HIS A 83 5.48 34.76 -18.57
CA HIS A 83 5.45 36.09 -17.96
C HIS A 83 5.36 37.24 -18.98
N GLU A 84 4.23 37.31 -19.70
CA GLU A 84 3.68 38.58 -20.20
C GLU A 84 2.37 38.87 -19.45
N GLU A 85 2.44 39.89 -18.59
CA GLU A 85 1.32 40.71 -18.08
C GLU A 85 0.16 40.04 -17.32
N ARG A 86 0.38 39.56 -16.08
CA ARG A 86 -0.67 39.64 -15.04
C ARG A 86 -0.08 39.92 -13.67
N ILE A 87 -0.50 41.03 -13.05
CA ILE A 87 -0.23 41.32 -11.62
C ILE A 87 -1.01 40.28 -10.80
N ARG A 88 -0.32 39.20 -10.40
CA ARG A 88 -0.79 38.26 -9.38
C ARG A 88 -0.18 38.67 -8.04
N VAL A 89 -0.97 38.62 -6.97
CA VAL A 89 -0.45 38.79 -5.61
C VAL A 89 0.50 37.63 -5.34
N GLU A 90 1.80 37.92 -5.32
CA GLU A 90 2.87 37.00 -4.94
C GLU A 90 2.74 36.64 -3.45
N VAL A 91 1.97 35.60 -3.17
CA VAL A 91 2.31 34.72 -2.06
C VAL A 91 3.34 33.76 -2.62
N GLU A 92 4.61 33.92 -2.26
CA GLU A 92 5.62 32.89 -2.50
C GLU A 92 5.06 31.59 -1.91
N PRO A 93 4.68 30.59 -2.74
CA PRO A 93 4.40 29.28 -2.20
C PRO A 93 5.65 28.85 -1.42
N LEU A 94 5.47 28.19 -0.28
CA LEU A 94 6.59 27.49 0.34
C LEU A 94 7.03 26.38 -0.62
N ALA A 95 7.83 26.74 -1.61
CA ALA A 95 8.51 25.80 -2.47
C ALA A 95 9.49 25.06 -1.54
N PRO A 96 9.36 23.73 -1.40
CA PRO A 96 10.43 22.97 -0.78
C PRO A 96 11.71 23.29 -1.55
N PRO A 97 12.90 23.28 -0.92
CA PRO A 97 14.15 23.42 -1.65
C PRO A 97 14.26 22.24 -2.62
N LEU A 98 13.84 22.46 -3.86
CA LEU A 98 13.84 21.44 -4.89
C LEU A 98 15.28 21.29 -5.37
N ARG A 99 15.82 20.08 -5.23
CA ARG A 99 17.08 19.72 -5.90
C ARG A 99 16.71 19.58 -7.38
N ARG A 100 17.45 20.20 -8.30
CA ARG A 100 17.21 20.04 -9.74
C ARG A 100 17.23 18.53 -10.08
N VAL A 101 16.06 17.97 -10.33
CA VAL A 101 15.88 16.56 -10.73
C VAL A 101 15.63 16.54 -12.23
N GLU A 102 16.44 15.77 -12.93
CA GLU A 102 16.27 15.57 -14.36
C GLU A 102 15.06 14.67 -14.60
N ARG A 103 14.26 14.96 -15.63
CA ARG A 103 13.11 14.11 -15.97
C ARG A 103 13.54 12.83 -16.70
N TYR A 104 14.60 12.95 -17.48
CA TYR A 104 15.12 11.90 -18.35
C TYR A 104 16.49 11.46 -17.86
N TYR A 105 16.69 10.15 -17.77
CA TYR A 105 17.96 9.55 -17.33
C TYR A 105 18.43 8.48 -18.32
N THR A 106 19.74 8.23 -18.36
CA THR A 106 20.22 6.94 -18.87
C THR A 106 20.05 5.86 -17.80
N PHE A 107 20.12 4.58 -18.18
CA PHE A 107 19.99 3.48 -17.24
C PHE A 107 21.07 3.49 -16.16
N ASP A 108 22.31 3.74 -16.55
CA ASP A 108 23.44 3.78 -15.62
C ASP A 108 23.31 4.98 -14.66
N ASP A 109 22.98 6.16 -15.18
CA ASP A 109 22.79 7.36 -14.36
C ASP A 109 21.63 7.19 -13.37
N LEU A 110 20.54 6.55 -13.81
CA LEU A 110 19.39 6.27 -12.95
C LEU A 110 19.75 5.27 -11.85
N LEU A 111 20.51 4.23 -12.22
CA LEU A 111 20.94 3.21 -11.29
C LEU A 111 21.81 3.82 -10.19
N ASP A 112 22.79 4.65 -10.57
CA ASP A 112 23.65 5.36 -9.63
C ASP A 112 22.85 6.31 -8.72
N ALA A 113 21.97 7.13 -9.30
CA ALA A 113 21.11 8.03 -8.54
C ALA A 113 20.20 7.29 -7.54
N LEU A 114 19.66 6.14 -7.94
CA LEU A 114 18.82 5.32 -7.09
C LEU A 114 19.62 4.65 -5.97
N MET A 115 20.81 4.12 -6.28
CA MET A 115 21.69 3.48 -5.31
C MET A 115 22.19 4.48 -4.25
N ASP A 116 22.60 5.67 -4.68
CA ASP A 116 22.97 6.77 -3.78
C ASP A 116 21.81 7.16 -2.86
N ALA A 117 20.61 7.28 -3.42
CA ALA A 117 19.41 7.61 -2.65
C ALA A 117 19.02 6.51 -1.65
N LEU A 118 19.22 5.24 -2.01
CA LEU A 118 19.00 4.09 -1.13
C LEU A 118 20.00 4.10 0.03
N GLU A 119 21.28 4.28 -0.24
CA GLU A 119 22.31 4.35 0.79
C GLU A 119 22.08 5.51 1.75
N GLU A 120 21.74 6.68 1.23
CA GLU A 120 21.43 7.86 2.06
C GLU A 120 20.20 7.63 2.93
N ALA A 121 19.15 6.99 2.39
CA ALA A 121 17.96 6.63 3.14
C ALA A 121 18.25 5.59 4.25
N GLU A 122 19.16 4.65 4.00
CA GLU A 122 19.62 3.67 5.00
C GLU A 122 20.50 4.32 6.09
N LYS A 123 21.36 5.27 5.71
CA LYS A 123 22.24 6.01 6.65
C LYS A 123 21.48 6.98 7.53
N ARG A 124 20.35 7.52 7.05
CA ARG A 124 19.43 8.35 7.84
C ARG A 124 18.79 7.50 8.94
N LYS A 125 19.44 7.46 10.11
CA LYS A 125 18.80 7.00 11.35
C LYS A 125 17.43 7.67 11.44
N PRO A 126 16.34 6.95 11.80
CA PRO A 126 15.06 7.59 12.00
C PRO A 126 15.30 8.75 12.94
N ARG A 127 15.01 9.99 12.49
CA ARG A 127 15.06 11.17 13.35
C ARG A 127 14.35 10.74 14.61
N LYS A 128 15.07 10.72 15.74
CA LYS A 128 14.46 10.41 17.04
C LYS A 128 13.30 11.38 17.17
N ARG A 129 12.09 10.93 16.81
CA ARG A 129 10.87 11.65 17.15
C ARG A 129 11.03 11.85 18.64
N LYS A 130 10.95 13.10 19.10
CA LYS A 130 10.87 13.41 20.53
C LYS A 130 9.91 12.36 21.07
N LYS A 131 10.38 11.46 21.95
CA LYS A 131 9.53 10.41 22.52
C LYS A 131 8.43 11.17 23.24
N VAL A 132 7.30 11.38 22.57
CA VAL A 132 6.03 11.34 23.28
C VAL A 132 6.05 9.92 23.83
N GLU A 133 6.05 9.78 25.15
CA GLU A 133 5.82 8.51 25.83
C GLU A 133 4.39 8.09 25.48
N ILE A 134 4.18 7.69 24.24
CA ILE A 134 3.20 6.68 23.91
C ILE A 134 3.89 5.45 24.48
N GLU A 135 3.35 4.92 25.58
CA GLU A 135 3.73 3.59 26.05
C GLU A 135 3.82 2.72 24.80
N GLU A 136 5.00 2.14 24.55
CA GLU A 136 5.18 1.18 23.48
C GLU A 136 4.34 -0.04 23.89
N GLU A 137 3.01 0.04 23.70
CA GLU A 137 2.27 -1.15 23.33
C GLU A 137 3.01 -1.66 22.12
N VAL A 138 3.80 -2.71 22.34
CA VAL A 138 4.34 -3.52 21.28
C VAL A 138 3.13 -3.81 20.40
N PHE A 139 3.04 -3.09 19.28
CA PHE A 139 2.20 -3.50 18.17
C PHE A 139 2.87 -4.79 17.71
N VAL A 140 2.59 -5.88 18.43
CA VAL A 140 2.57 -7.20 17.85
C VAL A 140 1.69 -6.96 16.64
N VAL A 141 2.31 -6.98 15.47
CA VAL A 141 1.57 -7.02 14.21
C VAL A 141 0.83 -8.34 14.30
N ASP A 142 -0.32 -8.27 14.96
CA ASP A 142 -1.24 -9.36 15.10
C ASP A 142 -1.60 -9.71 13.66
N ASP A 143 -1.52 -10.99 13.30
CA ASP A 143 -1.87 -11.53 11.99
C ASP A 143 -3.20 -10.93 11.47
N PHE A 144 -4.06 -10.58 12.44
CA PHE A 144 -5.23 -9.72 12.28
C PHE A 144 -5.05 -8.48 11.40
N ARG A 145 -4.01 -7.65 11.58
CA ARG A 145 -3.83 -6.36 10.88
C ARG A 145 -3.33 -6.50 9.45
N VAL A 146 -2.64 -7.59 9.14
CA VAL A 146 -2.05 -7.81 7.81
C VAL A 146 -3.13 -8.32 6.85
N ASP A 147 -4.05 -9.16 7.34
CA ASP A 147 -4.99 -9.91 6.50
C ASP A 147 -6.47 -9.66 6.87
N ILE A 148 -6.86 -8.48 7.35
CA ILE A 148 -8.26 -8.19 7.74
C ILE A 148 -9.23 -8.58 6.61
N GLU A 149 -8.92 -8.19 5.37
CA GLU A 149 -9.78 -8.47 4.21
C GLU A 149 -10.00 -9.98 3.99
N LYS A 150 -8.93 -10.78 4.04
CA LYS A 150 -9.01 -12.22 3.88
C LYS A 150 -9.89 -12.88 4.96
N HIS A 151 -9.80 -12.39 6.20
CA HIS A 151 -10.63 -12.87 7.30
C HIS A 151 -12.09 -12.45 7.15
N VAL A 152 -12.34 -11.21 6.70
CA VAL A 152 -13.69 -10.69 6.41
C VAL A 152 -14.35 -11.52 5.31
N TYR A 153 -13.66 -11.79 4.20
CA TYR A 153 -14.20 -12.63 3.12
C TYR A 153 -14.43 -14.08 3.54
N ARG A 154 -13.52 -14.66 4.33
CA ARG A 154 -13.72 -16.02 4.88
C ARG A 154 -14.98 -16.10 5.75
N LEU A 155 -15.21 -15.10 6.60
CA LEU A 155 -16.41 -15.04 7.42
C LEU A 155 -17.67 -14.91 6.55
N HIS A 156 -17.63 -14.10 5.50
CA HIS A 156 -18.73 -13.98 4.54
C HIS A 156 -19.08 -15.32 3.89
N GLU A 157 -18.08 -16.09 3.44
CA GLU A 157 -18.32 -17.44 2.88
C GLU A 157 -19.00 -18.37 3.89
N ILE A 158 -18.58 -18.35 5.16
CA ILE A 158 -19.21 -19.13 6.23
C ILE A 158 -20.68 -18.72 6.41
N VAL A 159 -20.95 -17.42 6.50
CA VAL A 159 -22.32 -16.87 6.65
C VAL A 159 -23.20 -17.28 5.47
N VAL A 160 -22.70 -17.15 4.23
CA VAL A 160 -23.45 -17.54 3.03
C VAL A 160 -23.74 -19.04 3.01
N ASN A 161 -22.75 -19.88 3.33
CA ASN A 161 -22.92 -21.33 3.32
C ASN A 161 -23.92 -21.79 4.40
N MET A 162 -23.80 -21.26 5.63
CA MET A 162 -24.75 -21.57 6.71
C MET A 162 -26.17 -21.12 6.34
N TYR A 163 -26.33 -19.93 5.76
CA TYR A 163 -27.64 -19.42 5.38
C TYR A 163 -28.26 -20.21 4.21
N ARG A 164 -27.45 -20.71 3.28
CA ARG A 164 -27.95 -21.57 2.19
C ARG A 164 -28.50 -22.90 2.71
N GLU A 165 -27.93 -23.44 3.78
CA GLU A 165 -28.37 -24.70 4.39
C GLU A 165 -29.65 -24.53 5.23
N THR A 166 -29.71 -23.49 6.09
CA THR A 166 -30.83 -23.29 7.02
C THR A 166 -31.93 -22.40 6.46
N ARG A 167 -31.60 -21.44 5.58
CA ARG A 167 -32.46 -20.31 5.14
C ARG A 167 -33.03 -19.47 6.27
N GLU A 168 -32.42 -19.54 7.44
CA GLU A 168 -32.84 -18.83 8.64
C GLU A 168 -31.77 -17.81 9.04
N PRO A 169 -32.16 -16.68 9.68
CA PRO A 169 -31.20 -15.72 10.22
C PRO A 169 -30.19 -16.40 11.16
N ILE A 170 -28.91 -16.16 10.95
CA ILE A 170 -27.83 -16.83 11.71
C ILE A 170 -27.58 -16.04 13.00
N ASN A 171 -27.54 -16.70 14.15
CA ASN A 171 -27.19 -16.03 15.40
C ASN A 171 -25.69 -15.70 15.41
N PHE A 172 -25.33 -14.52 15.90
CA PHE A 172 -23.94 -14.10 16.06
C PHE A 172 -23.07 -15.14 16.78
N TRP A 173 -23.61 -15.75 17.84
CA TRP A 173 -22.84 -16.71 18.65
C TRP A 173 -22.53 -18.00 17.91
N ASP A 174 -23.32 -18.38 16.91
CA ASP A 174 -23.05 -19.55 16.07
C ASP A 174 -21.85 -19.35 15.14
N LEU A 175 -21.48 -18.09 14.88
CA LEU A 175 -20.30 -17.71 14.09
C LEU A 175 -19.02 -17.66 14.94
N VAL A 176 -19.14 -17.73 16.27
CA VAL A 176 -18.02 -17.63 17.20
C VAL A 176 -17.62 -19.03 17.68
N PHE A 177 -16.61 -19.62 17.05
CA PHE A 177 -16.10 -20.95 17.43
C PHE A 177 -15.36 -20.98 18.78
N ASP A 178 -14.74 -19.86 19.16
CA ASP A 178 -13.98 -19.73 20.41
C ASP A 178 -14.45 -18.45 21.15
N PRO A 179 -15.00 -18.58 22.37
CA PRO A 179 -15.59 -17.46 23.12
C PRO A 179 -14.54 -16.58 23.82
N THR A 180 -13.27 -16.64 23.43
CA THR A 180 -12.27 -15.67 23.91
C THR A 180 -12.69 -14.25 23.53
N PRO A 181 -12.60 -13.26 24.45
CA PRO A 181 -13.05 -11.88 24.19
C PRO A 181 -12.46 -11.26 22.93
N LYS A 182 -11.23 -11.64 22.60
CA LYS A 182 -10.53 -11.20 21.39
C LYS A 182 -11.22 -11.73 20.12
N ILE A 183 -11.58 -13.01 20.08
CA ILE A 183 -12.22 -13.62 18.90
C ILE A 183 -13.66 -13.11 18.74
N VAL A 184 -14.38 -12.93 19.84
CA VAL A 184 -15.73 -12.33 19.86
C VAL A 184 -15.69 -10.92 19.25
N ALA A 185 -14.80 -10.05 19.74
CA ALA A 185 -14.66 -8.68 19.24
C ALA A 185 -14.25 -8.64 17.76
N ARG A 186 -13.36 -9.54 17.32
CA ARG A 186 -12.93 -9.64 15.91
C ARG A 186 -14.07 -10.06 15.00
N THR A 187 -14.82 -11.10 15.38
CA THR A 187 -15.96 -11.60 14.60
C THR A 187 -17.02 -10.52 14.46
N PHE A 188 -17.30 -9.79 15.55
CA PHE A 188 -18.20 -8.65 15.52
C PHE A 188 -17.70 -7.53 14.58
N LEU A 189 -16.40 -7.18 14.65
CA LEU A 189 -15.81 -6.17 13.77
C LEU A 189 -15.90 -6.59 12.29
N TYR A 190 -15.67 -7.86 11.97
CA TYR A 190 -15.79 -8.37 10.61
C TYR A 190 -17.23 -8.27 10.08
N LEU A 191 -18.23 -8.58 10.92
CA LEU A 191 -19.63 -8.41 10.56
C LEU A 191 -20.00 -6.95 10.31
N LEU A 192 -19.48 -6.01 11.11
CA LEU A 192 -19.65 -4.57 10.85
C LEU A 192 -19.04 -4.15 9.51
N PHE A 193 -17.85 -4.66 9.18
CA PHE A 193 -17.26 -4.42 7.86
C PHE A 193 -18.14 -4.97 6.73
N LEU A 194 -18.62 -6.20 6.84
CA LEU A 194 -19.51 -6.81 5.85
C LEU A 194 -20.82 -6.03 5.69
N SER A 195 -21.38 -5.53 6.79
CA SER A 195 -22.60 -4.72 6.76
C SER A 195 -22.36 -3.35 6.13
N ASN A 196 -21.25 -2.69 6.45
CA ASN A 196 -20.85 -1.44 5.81
C ASN A 196 -20.57 -1.61 4.30
N MET A 197 -20.15 -2.82 3.86
CA MET A 197 -20.00 -3.16 2.44
C MET A 197 -21.31 -3.58 1.75
N GLY A 198 -22.43 -3.67 2.49
CA GLY A 198 -23.72 -4.12 1.97
C GLY A 198 -23.77 -5.61 1.62
N LYS A 199 -22.93 -6.44 2.26
CA LYS A 199 -22.87 -7.90 2.04
C LYS A 199 -23.73 -8.69 3.03
N VAL A 200 -23.97 -8.15 4.22
CA VAL A 200 -24.82 -8.75 5.25
C VAL A 200 -25.65 -7.67 5.93
N ASP A 201 -26.86 -8.02 6.33
CA ASP A 201 -27.71 -7.24 7.22
C ASP A 201 -27.56 -7.78 8.64
N LEU A 202 -27.48 -6.86 9.59
CA LEU A 202 -27.41 -7.15 11.02
C LEU A 202 -28.71 -6.68 11.67
N ILE A 203 -29.42 -7.60 12.30
CA ILE A 203 -30.72 -7.37 12.93
C ILE A 203 -30.54 -7.51 14.44
N GLN A 204 -30.90 -6.46 15.19
CA GLN A 204 -30.91 -6.46 16.65
C GLN A 204 -32.18 -5.74 17.13
N GLU A 205 -33.05 -6.44 17.86
CA GLU A 205 -34.35 -5.91 18.30
C GLU A 205 -34.23 -4.99 19.53
N GLU A 206 -33.40 -5.39 20.50
CA GLU A 206 -33.15 -4.64 21.73
C GLU A 206 -31.67 -4.23 21.82
N PRO A 207 -31.35 -3.03 22.34
CA PRO A 207 -29.98 -2.64 22.58
C PRO A 207 -29.25 -3.70 23.42
N SER A 208 -28.07 -4.14 22.96
CA SER A 208 -27.29 -5.22 23.59
C SER A 208 -28.00 -6.58 23.70
N GLY A 209 -29.09 -6.79 22.96
CA GLY A 209 -29.73 -8.07 22.75
C GLY A 209 -29.01 -8.92 21.69
N GLU A 210 -29.66 -10.02 21.31
CA GLU A 210 -29.13 -10.93 20.29
C GLU A 210 -28.97 -10.25 18.93
N ILE A 211 -27.91 -10.64 18.21
CA ILE A 211 -27.59 -10.12 16.89
C ILE A 211 -27.78 -11.25 15.90
N PHE A 212 -28.63 -11.03 14.91
CA PHE A 212 -28.85 -11.94 13.80
C PHE A 212 -28.19 -11.40 12.53
N VAL A 213 -27.62 -12.31 11.74
CA VAL A 213 -26.89 -12.01 10.51
C VAL A 213 -27.64 -12.64 9.33
N VAL A 214 -27.91 -11.84 8.31
CA VAL A 214 -28.54 -12.29 7.06
C VAL A 214 -27.68 -11.83 5.88
N PRO A 215 -27.25 -12.71 4.95
CA PRO A 215 -26.52 -12.28 3.77
C PRO A 215 -27.41 -11.50 2.81
N VAL A 216 -26.87 -10.44 2.21
CA VAL A 216 -27.55 -9.56 1.24
C VAL A 216 -27.10 -9.96 -0.16
N GLY A 217 -28.04 -10.40 -1.00
CA GLY A 217 -27.81 -10.55 -2.44
C GLY A 217 -27.78 -11.97 -3.02
N GLU A 218 -28.15 -13.01 -2.27
CA GLU A 218 -28.41 -14.34 -2.85
C GLU A 218 -29.66 -15.00 -2.22
N ALA A 219 -30.77 -14.88 -2.96
CA ALA A 219 -31.92 -15.79 -2.88
C ALA A 219 -31.84 -16.78 -4.05
#